data_AF-A0A3S1N1J7-F1
#
_entry.id   AF-A0A3S1N1J7-F1
#
_cell.length_a   1.000
_cell.length_b   1.000
_cell.length_c   1.000
_cell.angle_alpha   90.00
_cell.angle_beta   90.00
_cell.angle_gamma   90.00
#
_symmetry.space_group_name_H-M   'P 1'
#
loop_
_entity.id
_entity.type
_entity.pdbx_description
1 polymer ?
#
loop_
_entity_poly.entity_id
_entity_poly.type
_entity_poly.pdbx_seq_one_letter_code
_entity_poly.pdbx_strand_id
1 'polypeptide(L)' 'ASASQVQAAPAQPAEDPIQLLEKLGGLLAKGILTQQEFDAKKAELLSRIK' A
#
# COMPACT_ATOMS: atom_id res chain seq x y z
N ALA A 1 -17.26 16.35 36.22
CA ALA A 1 -17.35 15.14 35.39
C ALA A 1 -16.50 15.37 34.17
N SER A 2 -15.48 14.53 33.97
CA SER A 2 -14.46 14.69 32.94
C SER A 2 -14.71 13.77 31.76
N ALA A 3 -14.15 14.18 30.62
CA ALA A 3 -13.71 13.40 29.47
C ALA A 3 -14.66 13.36 28.25
N SER A 4 -14.51 14.40 27.44
CA SER A 4 -14.69 14.34 25.98
C SER A 4 -13.70 13.33 25.39
N GLN A 5 -14.22 12.26 24.80
CA GLN A 5 -13.41 11.30 24.05
C GLN A 5 -13.31 11.78 22.61
N VAL A 6 -12.18 12.43 22.30
CA VAL A 6 -11.81 12.78 20.92
C VAL A 6 -11.54 11.47 20.19
N GLN A 7 -12.42 11.09 19.27
CA GLN A 7 -12.18 10.01 18.31
C GLN A 7 -10.94 10.36 17.49
N ALA A 8 -9.82 9.71 17.83
CA ALA A 8 -8.66 9.65 16.97
C ALA A 8 -9.08 8.94 15.68
N ALA A 9 -9.21 9.71 14.59
CA ALA A 9 -9.25 9.13 13.26
C ALA A 9 -8.01 8.24 13.11
N PRO A 10 -8.13 6.98 12.68
CA PRO A 10 -6.97 6.13 12.49
C PRO A 10 -6.08 6.83 11.48
N ALA A 11 -4.87 7.21 11.92
CA ALA A 11 -3.81 7.65 11.06
C ALA A 11 -3.75 6.64 9.91
N GLN A 12 -4.11 7.09 8.70
CA GLN A 12 -4.00 6.27 7.51
C GLN A 12 -2.54 5.80 7.51
N PRO A 13 -2.25 4.51 7.73
CA PRO A 13 -0.87 4.06 7.63
C PRO A 13 -0.45 4.42 6.21
N ALA A 14 0.64 5.18 6.07
CA ALA A 14 1.28 5.35 4.78
C ALA A 14 1.39 3.95 4.19
N GLU A 15 0.63 3.65 3.13
CA GLU A 15 0.44 2.29 2.63
C GLU A 15 1.82 1.66 2.49
N ASP A 16 2.08 0.64 3.31
CA ASP A 16 3.39 0.03 3.41
C ASP A 16 3.76 -0.47 2.00
N PRO A 17 4.99 -0.22 1.52
CA PRO A 17 5.35 -0.65 0.19
C PRO A 17 5.09 -2.16 0.00
N ILE A 18 5.22 -2.99 1.03
CA ILE A 18 4.86 -4.41 0.94
C ILE A 18 3.35 -4.62 0.70
N GLN A 19 2.48 -3.84 1.34
CA GLN A 19 1.02 -3.90 1.14
C GLN A 19 0.60 -3.49 -0.26
N LEU A 20 1.22 -2.44 -0.81
CA LEU A 20 0.94 -2.00 -2.18
C LEU A 20 1.45 -3.04 -3.20
N LEU A 21 2.56 -3.71 -2.93
CA LEU A 21 3.10 -4.82 -3.74
C LEU A 21 2.13 -6.02 -3.76
N GLU A 22 1.54 -6.39 -2.63
CA GLU A 22 0.47 -7.40 -2.56
C GLU A 22 -0.75 -7.02 -3.41
N LYS A 23 -1.20 -5.76 -3.30
CA LYS A 23 -2.35 -5.21 -4.02
C LYS A 23 -2.09 -5.22 -5.54
N LEU A 24 -0.89 -4.85 -5.96
CA LEU A 24 -0.43 -4.92 -7.35
C LEU A 24 -0.34 -6.37 -7.86
N GLY A 25 0.09 -7.31 -7.02
CA GLY A 25 0.16 -8.73 -7.36
C GLY A 25 -1.23 -9.33 -7.58
N GLY A 26 -2.20 -8.91 -6.75
CA GLY A 26 -3.60 -9.27 -6.94
C GLY A 26 -4.19 -8.70 -8.25
N LEU A 27 -3.81 -7.48 -8.65
CA LEU A 27 -4.23 -6.89 -9.93
C LEU A 27 -3.60 -7.61 -11.13
N LEU A 28 -2.32 -7.99 -11.03
CA LEU A 28 -1.63 -8.81 -12.03
C LEU A 28 -2.28 -10.19 -12.19
N ALA A 29 -2.58 -10.88 -11.08
CA ALA A 29 -3.24 -12.18 -11.11
C ALA A 29 -4.65 -12.12 -11.71
N LYS A 30 -5.35 -10.99 -11.54
CA LYS A 30 -6.64 -10.70 -12.19
C LYS A 30 -6.51 -10.33 -13.67
N GLY A 31 -5.29 -10.21 -14.21
CA GLY A 31 -5.03 -9.77 -15.59
C GLY A 31 -5.30 -8.28 -15.82
N ILE A 32 -5.45 -7.48 -14.75
CA ILE A 32 -5.67 -6.03 -14.82
C ILE A 32 -4.34 -5.31 -15.04
N LEU A 33 -3.27 -5.83 -14.45
CA LEU A 33 -1.91 -5.37 -14.71
C LEU A 33 -1.15 -6.37 -15.58
N THR A 34 -0.17 -5.87 -16.32
CA THR A 34 0.82 -6.71 -16.99
C THR A 34 2.03 -6.94 -16.10
N GLN A 35 2.79 -8.02 -16.37
CA GLN A 35 4.06 -8.30 -15.69
C GLN A 35 5.00 -7.09 -15.69
N GLN A 36 5.08 -6.36 -16.81
CA GLN A 36 5.96 -5.20 -16.95
C GLN A 36 5.53 -4.03 -16.04
N GLU A 37 4.23 -3.74 -15.95
CA GLU A 37 3.72 -2.70 -15.05
C GLU A 37 3.91 -3.06 -13.58
N PHE A 38 3.73 -4.34 -13.23
CA PHE A 38 3.95 -4.82 -11.88
C PHE A 38 5.42 -4.65 -11.47
N ASP A 39 6.35 -5.07 -12.32
CA ASP A 39 7.78 -5.05 -12.03
C ASP A 39 8.34 -3.61 -11.93
N ALA A 40 7.87 -2.70 -12.79
CA ALA A 40 8.22 -1.28 -12.72
C ALA A 40 7.80 -0.65 -11.38
N LYS A 41 6.57 -0.92 -10.93
CA LYS A 41 6.08 -0.43 -9.63
C LYS A 41 6.78 -1.10 -8.46
N LYS A 42 7.03 -2.40 -8.54
CA LYS A 42 7.80 -3.16 -7.55
C LYS A 42 9.20 -2.58 -7.33
N ALA A 43 9.91 -2.25 -8.41
CA ALA A 43 11.23 -1.65 -8.35
C ALA A 43 11.21 -0.26 -7.69
N GLU A 44 10.26 0.59 -8.06
CA GLU A 44 10.08 1.91 -7.43
C GLU A 44 9.79 1.78 -5.94
N LEU A 45 8.93 0.84 -5.56
CA LEU A 45 8.60 0.59 -4.17
C LEU A 45 9.78 0.08 -3.35
N LEU A 46 10.53 -0.89 -3.87
CA LEU A 46 11.74 -1.40 -3.23
C LEU A 46 12.80 -0.31 -3.06
N SER A 47 12.90 0.62 -4.01
CA SER A 47 13.81 1.76 -3.91
C SER A 47 13.45 2.74 -2.79
N ARG A 48 12.22 2.72 -2.26
CA ARG A 48 11.81 3.56 -1.12
C ARG A 48 12.13 2.94 0.24
N ILE A 49 12.41 1.64 0.27
CA ILE A 49 12.74 0.89 1.50
C ILE A 49 14.26 0.82 1.73
N LYS A 50 15.03 0.94 0.64
CA LYS A 50 16.48 0.80 0.65
C LYS A 50 17.21 2.10 0.96
#